data_AF-A0A970CA08-F1
#
_entry.id   AF-A0A970CA08-F1
#
_cell.length_a   1.000
_cell.length_b   1.000
_cell.length_c   1.000
_cell.angle_alpha   90.00
_cell.angle_beta   90.00
_cell.angle_gamma   90.00
#
_symmetry.space_group_name_H-M   'P 1'
#
loop_
_entity.id
_entity.type
_entity.pdbx_description
1 polymer ?
#
loop_
_entity_poly.entity_id
_entity_poly.type
_entity_poly.pdbx_seq_one_letter_code
_entity_poly.pdbx_strand_id
1 'polypeptide(L)'
;MKIGKLEFKEYAAKKPLAIDDATGRYLTARDIVERPALRLGSLLSLDTETRVKLAVERYKLEPEFTLGVIGMGLVTKDEAIAHLKNQTEFGQLALEAEMAHCSELMTALAGEIVPAWPVIPKTPLPRVPDWKPIKRCIILKVPTRVLFCENTTDSVTTPFANYRMANVHPVFAAKGFSVVVLQGVDDVKANFTPQAKNTLTVYISGIGHGSYTVYTGHAGNRILEACAYDSAEVKNKAIHFLSCQTAKTLGPDTVAKGARAYAGYTENFILQWDNSATPIDEFKLFAKCDSTFDLSMAAGCTAQVAFNSTVAAFNAAIASVPGTVAASYLTWDRDHLKLHGDGNTTIASYRLVKVCFPMTALERQAALLAAGELVTD
;
A
#
# COMPACT_ATOMS: atom_id res chain seq x y z
N MET A 1 16.98 -24.62 -1.94
CA MET A 1 17.15 -25.58 -3.06
C MET A 1 17.02 -24.78 -4.34
N LYS A 2 18.07 -24.74 -5.14
CA LYS A 2 18.05 -23.97 -6.38
C LYS A 2 17.29 -24.71 -7.47
N ILE A 3 16.28 -24.07 -8.06
CA ILE A 3 15.57 -24.56 -9.24
C ILE A 3 15.50 -23.39 -10.24
N GLY A 4 16.20 -23.54 -11.37
CA GLY A 4 16.46 -22.41 -12.26
C GLY A 4 17.32 -21.34 -11.59
N LYS A 5 16.84 -20.09 -11.57
CA LYS A 5 17.49 -18.96 -10.89
C LYS A 5 16.92 -18.66 -9.49
N LEU A 6 15.85 -19.35 -9.10
CA LEU A 6 15.14 -19.12 -7.86
C LEU A 6 15.63 -20.09 -6.76
N GLU A 7 15.65 -19.60 -5.53
CA GLU A 7 16.00 -20.39 -4.34
C GLU A 7 14.71 -20.80 -3.60
N PHE A 8 14.37 -22.08 -3.66
CA PHE A 8 13.17 -22.62 -3.02
C PHE A 8 13.46 -23.13 -1.60
N LYS A 9 12.49 -22.96 -0.69
CA LYS A 9 12.41 -23.77 0.53
C LYS A 9 12.21 -25.25 0.14
N GLU A 10 12.71 -26.20 0.92
CA GLU A 10 12.71 -27.62 0.53
C GLU A 10 11.28 -28.16 0.31
N TYR A 11 10.34 -27.82 1.19
CA TYR A 11 8.94 -28.21 1.03
C TYR A 11 8.31 -27.55 -0.20
N ALA A 12 8.62 -26.26 -0.45
CA ALA A 12 8.05 -25.50 -1.56
C ALA A 12 8.52 -26.02 -2.92
N ALA A 13 9.75 -26.52 -3.00
CA ALA A 13 10.28 -27.19 -4.19
C ALA A 13 9.51 -28.46 -4.58
N LYS A 14 8.87 -29.12 -3.60
CA LYS A 14 8.08 -30.36 -3.79
C LYS A 14 6.62 -30.06 -4.15
N LYS A 15 6.16 -28.81 -4.00
CA LYS A 15 4.78 -28.44 -4.29
C LYS A 15 4.49 -28.58 -5.79
N PRO A 16 3.32 -29.15 -6.16
CA PRO A 16 2.93 -29.22 -7.55
C PRO A 16 2.58 -27.83 -8.08
N LEU A 17 2.91 -27.55 -9.34
CA LEU A 17 2.58 -26.31 -10.07
C LEU A 17 1.51 -26.54 -11.13
N ALA A 18 1.41 -27.77 -11.63
CA ALA A 18 0.44 -28.16 -12.65
C ALA A 18 0.08 -29.64 -12.49
N ILE A 19 -0.94 -30.07 -13.23
CA ILE A 19 -1.33 -31.46 -13.42
C ILE A 19 -1.18 -31.75 -14.91
N ASP A 20 -0.55 -32.87 -15.26
CA ASP A 20 -0.47 -33.36 -16.63
C ASP A 20 -1.81 -33.98 -17.03
N ASP A 21 -2.49 -33.38 -18.01
CA ASP A 21 -3.83 -33.82 -18.47
C ASP A 21 -3.85 -35.26 -19.00
N ALA A 22 -2.74 -35.74 -19.57
CA ALA A 22 -2.67 -37.08 -20.15
C ALA A 22 -2.48 -38.17 -19.09
N THR A 23 -1.74 -37.85 -18.02
CA THR A 23 -1.34 -38.85 -17.01
C THR A 23 -1.98 -38.63 -15.64
N GLY A 24 -2.62 -37.48 -15.41
CA GLY A 24 -3.11 -37.03 -14.11
C GLY A 24 -1.98 -36.78 -13.09
N ARG A 25 -0.72 -36.79 -13.53
CA ARG A 25 0.45 -36.67 -12.65
C ARG A 25 0.70 -35.22 -12.28
N TYR A 26 1.00 -34.97 -11.00
CA TYR A 26 1.49 -33.68 -10.55
C TYR A 26 2.86 -33.34 -11.14
N LEU A 27 3.04 -32.08 -11.55
CA LEU A 27 4.29 -31.54 -12.06
C LEU A 27 4.85 -30.52 -11.08
N THR A 28 6.10 -30.71 -10.66
CA THR A 28 6.81 -29.79 -9.75
C THR A 28 7.56 -28.71 -10.51
N ALA A 29 8.12 -27.72 -9.79
CA ALA A 29 9.02 -26.74 -10.38
C ALA A 29 10.19 -27.36 -11.14
N ARG A 30 10.74 -28.50 -10.66
CA ARG A 30 11.82 -29.23 -11.34
C ARG A 30 11.33 -29.84 -12.65
N ASP A 31 10.19 -30.50 -12.65
CA ASP A 31 9.61 -31.08 -13.88
C ASP A 31 9.41 -30.00 -14.95
N ILE A 32 8.93 -28.81 -14.56
CA ILE A 32 8.68 -27.67 -15.46
C ILE A 32 9.97 -27.06 -16.03
N VAL A 33 11.08 -27.11 -15.29
CA VAL A 33 12.40 -26.69 -15.79
C VAL A 33 13.00 -27.72 -16.72
N GLU A 34 12.90 -29.01 -16.38
CA GLU A 34 13.45 -30.10 -17.18
C GLU A 34 12.67 -30.35 -18.47
N ARG A 35 11.38 -30.00 -18.51
CA ARG A 35 10.50 -30.21 -19.67
C ARG A 35 9.72 -28.93 -20.02
N PRO A 36 10.36 -27.93 -20.64
CA PRO A 36 9.73 -26.64 -20.94
C PRO A 36 8.45 -26.73 -21.78
N ALA A 37 8.29 -27.79 -22.59
CA ALA A 37 7.07 -28.03 -23.36
C ALA A 37 5.81 -28.20 -22.47
N LEU A 38 5.97 -28.61 -21.21
CA LEU A 38 4.87 -28.74 -20.24
C LEU A 38 4.37 -27.39 -19.70
N ARG A 39 5.00 -26.27 -20.09
CA ARG A 39 4.59 -24.91 -19.71
C ARG A 39 3.39 -24.39 -20.51
N LEU A 40 3.00 -25.08 -21.58
CA LEU A 40 2.07 -24.56 -22.59
C LEU A 40 0.58 -24.69 -22.22
N GLY A 41 0.25 -25.17 -21.02
CA GLY A 41 -1.13 -25.24 -20.53
C GLY A 41 -1.49 -24.04 -19.65
N SER A 42 -2.64 -23.41 -19.90
CA SER A 42 -3.20 -22.43 -18.96
C SER A 42 -3.80 -23.16 -17.76
N LEU A 43 -3.34 -22.88 -16.54
CA LEU A 43 -4.00 -23.42 -15.34
C LEU A 43 -5.45 -22.93 -15.21
N LEU A 44 -5.80 -21.85 -15.90
CA LEU A 44 -7.16 -21.33 -15.95
C LEU A 44 -8.06 -22.12 -16.90
N SER A 45 -7.52 -22.95 -17.80
CA SER A 45 -8.33 -23.86 -18.62
C SER A 45 -8.64 -25.18 -17.94
N LEU A 46 -8.01 -25.47 -16.79
CA LEU A 46 -8.39 -26.60 -15.95
C LEU A 46 -9.79 -26.37 -15.37
N ASP A 47 -10.56 -27.45 -15.26
CA ASP A 47 -11.84 -27.38 -14.57
C ASP A 47 -11.64 -27.06 -13.07
N THR A 48 -12.68 -26.52 -12.44
CA THR A 48 -12.62 -26.07 -11.04
C THR A 48 -12.24 -27.19 -10.08
N GLU A 49 -12.68 -28.43 -10.29
CA GLU A 49 -12.37 -29.55 -9.40
C GLU A 49 -10.87 -29.86 -9.44
N THR A 50 -10.29 -29.91 -10.64
CA THR A 50 -8.86 -30.12 -10.86
C THR A 50 -8.02 -28.99 -10.25
N ARG A 51 -8.46 -27.73 -10.39
CA ARG A 51 -7.80 -26.57 -9.76
C ARG A 51 -7.84 -26.67 -8.24
N VAL A 52 -8.98 -26.99 -7.65
CA VAL A 52 -9.14 -27.17 -6.19
C VAL A 52 -8.25 -28.29 -5.70
N LYS A 53 -8.21 -29.41 -6.40
CA LYS A 53 -7.35 -30.56 -6.08
C LYS A 53 -5.88 -30.15 -6.06
N LEU A 54 -5.42 -29.41 -7.06
CA LEU A 54 -4.06 -28.87 -7.12
C LEU A 54 -3.75 -27.93 -5.93
N ALA A 55 -4.63 -26.96 -5.65
CA ALA A 55 -4.45 -26.03 -4.54
C ALA A 55 -4.42 -26.74 -3.17
N VAL A 56 -5.28 -27.74 -2.96
CA VAL A 56 -5.30 -28.54 -1.73
C VAL A 56 -4.02 -29.33 -1.54
N GLU A 57 -3.50 -30.00 -2.57
CA GLU A 57 -2.22 -30.71 -2.47
C GLU A 57 -1.05 -29.78 -2.19
N ARG A 58 -1.08 -28.57 -2.75
CA ARG A 58 -0.11 -27.52 -2.43
C ARG A 58 -0.18 -27.13 -0.96
N TYR A 59 -1.37 -26.90 -0.40
CA TYR A 59 -1.54 -26.51 1.00
C TYR A 59 -1.11 -27.62 1.96
N LYS A 60 -1.37 -28.89 1.64
CA LYS A 60 -0.93 -30.03 2.48
C LYS A 60 0.58 -30.06 2.71
N LEU A 61 1.36 -29.67 1.71
CA LEU A 61 2.83 -29.68 1.75
C LEU A 61 3.44 -28.45 2.43
N GLU A 62 2.64 -27.44 2.76
CA GLU A 62 3.12 -26.29 3.53
C GLU A 62 3.30 -26.67 5.00
N PRO A 63 4.29 -26.07 5.70
CA PRO A 63 4.27 -26.00 7.14
C PRO A 63 2.96 -25.40 7.65
N GLU A 64 2.69 -25.54 8.93
CA GLU A 64 1.54 -24.85 9.53
C GLU A 64 1.64 -23.34 9.31
N PHE A 65 0.51 -22.72 8.96
CA PHE A 65 0.43 -21.29 8.72
C PHE A 65 -0.92 -20.75 9.18
N THR A 66 -0.94 -19.44 9.42
CA THR A 66 -2.15 -18.70 9.75
C THR A 66 -2.25 -17.50 8.83
N LEU A 67 -3.44 -17.28 8.29
CA LEU A 67 -3.76 -16.13 7.45
C LEU A 67 -4.59 -15.12 8.24
N GLY A 68 -4.22 -13.85 8.17
CA GLY A 68 -5.04 -12.73 8.59
C GLY A 68 -5.88 -12.27 7.41
N VAL A 69 -7.20 -12.46 7.51
CA VAL A 69 -8.17 -12.04 6.50
C VAL A 69 -9.12 -11.06 7.16
N ILE A 70 -9.10 -9.81 6.69
CA ILE A 70 -10.01 -8.78 7.19
C ILE A 70 -11.47 -9.24 7.02
N GLY A 71 -12.26 -9.13 8.08
CA GLY A 71 -13.66 -9.58 8.14
C GLY A 71 -13.86 -11.05 8.53
N MET A 72 -12.85 -11.92 8.34
CA MET A 72 -12.89 -13.32 8.78
C MET A 72 -12.01 -13.61 10.00
N GLY A 73 -11.05 -12.73 10.29
CA GLY A 73 -10.10 -12.91 11.39
C GLY A 73 -8.92 -13.79 10.99
N LEU A 74 -8.55 -14.70 11.88
CA LEU A 74 -7.44 -15.64 11.66
C LEU A 74 -7.97 -16.94 11.07
N VAL A 75 -7.36 -17.38 9.98
CA VAL A 75 -7.69 -18.64 9.29
C VAL A 75 -6.46 -19.54 9.31
N THR A 76 -6.57 -20.69 9.95
CA THR A 76 -5.53 -21.72 9.97
C THR A 76 -5.42 -22.44 8.63
N LYS A 77 -4.31 -23.17 8.42
CA LYS A 77 -4.13 -24.01 7.23
C LYS A 77 -5.28 -25.01 7.01
N ASP A 78 -5.73 -25.69 8.06
CA ASP A 78 -6.81 -26.69 7.94
C ASP A 78 -8.14 -26.04 7.56
N GLU A 79 -8.46 -24.89 8.16
CA GLU A 79 -9.64 -24.11 7.80
C GLU A 79 -9.55 -23.61 6.35
N ALA A 80 -8.38 -23.14 5.90
CA ALA A 80 -8.17 -22.69 4.53
C ALA A 80 -8.36 -23.85 3.53
N ILE A 81 -7.87 -25.06 3.84
CA ILE A 81 -8.14 -26.27 3.05
C ILE A 81 -9.64 -26.60 3.03
N ALA A 82 -10.34 -26.47 4.15
CA ALA A 82 -11.78 -26.70 4.22
C ALA A 82 -12.54 -25.69 3.35
N HIS A 83 -12.19 -24.40 3.41
CA HIS A 83 -12.76 -23.36 2.57
C HIS A 83 -12.55 -23.61 1.07
N LEU A 84 -11.35 -24.06 0.67
CA LEU A 84 -11.04 -24.46 -0.71
C LEU A 84 -11.94 -25.61 -1.19
N LYS A 85 -12.05 -26.69 -0.40
CA LYS A 85 -12.88 -27.86 -0.74
C LYS A 85 -14.36 -27.50 -0.84
N ASN A 86 -14.84 -26.66 0.06
CA ASN A 86 -16.22 -26.23 0.12
C ASN A 86 -16.54 -25.08 -0.86
N GLN A 87 -15.55 -24.57 -1.59
CA GLN A 87 -15.67 -23.46 -2.55
C GLN A 87 -16.43 -22.26 -2.00
N THR A 88 -16.24 -21.96 -0.71
CA THR A 88 -16.72 -20.72 -0.10
C THR A 88 -16.10 -19.49 -0.80
N GLU A 89 -16.62 -18.28 -0.57
CA GLU A 89 -16.05 -17.05 -1.14
C GLU A 89 -14.54 -16.93 -0.90
N PHE A 90 -14.09 -17.15 0.35
CA PHE A 90 -12.66 -17.21 0.67
C PHE A 90 -11.93 -18.36 -0.04
N GLY A 91 -12.56 -19.52 -0.17
CA GLY A 91 -12.00 -20.65 -0.91
C GLY A 91 -11.77 -20.36 -2.38
N GLN A 92 -12.70 -19.64 -3.02
CA GLN A 92 -12.56 -19.21 -4.42
C GLN A 92 -11.43 -18.19 -4.57
N LEU A 93 -11.33 -17.24 -3.65
CA LEU A 93 -10.22 -16.28 -3.60
C LEU A 93 -8.88 -17.00 -3.44
N ALA A 94 -8.75 -17.89 -2.44
CA ALA A 94 -7.54 -18.67 -2.21
C ALA A 94 -7.16 -19.51 -3.44
N LEU A 95 -8.15 -20.06 -4.13
CA LEU A 95 -7.95 -20.80 -5.38
C LEU A 95 -7.41 -19.89 -6.49
N GLU A 96 -7.96 -18.70 -6.66
CA GLU A 96 -7.48 -17.72 -7.63
C GLU A 96 -6.05 -17.27 -7.34
N ALA A 97 -5.75 -16.92 -6.08
CA ALA A 97 -4.41 -16.54 -5.63
C ALA A 97 -3.38 -17.64 -5.94
N GLU A 98 -3.70 -18.90 -5.63
CA GLU A 98 -2.82 -20.04 -5.91
C GLU A 98 -2.61 -20.28 -7.40
N MET A 99 -3.66 -20.19 -8.23
CA MET A 99 -3.54 -20.43 -9.66
C MET A 99 -2.80 -19.29 -10.38
N ALA A 100 -3.01 -18.05 -9.96
CA ALA A 100 -2.28 -16.88 -10.46
C ALA A 100 -0.78 -17.06 -10.18
N HIS A 101 -0.41 -17.38 -8.93
CA HIS A 101 0.98 -17.60 -8.58
C HIS A 101 1.61 -18.82 -9.25
N CYS A 102 0.89 -19.94 -9.39
CA CYS A 102 1.44 -21.09 -10.13
C CYS A 102 1.75 -20.70 -11.59
N SER A 103 0.86 -19.96 -12.23
CA SER A 103 1.04 -19.48 -13.61
C SER A 103 2.25 -18.54 -13.73
N GLU A 104 2.38 -17.59 -12.79
CA GLU A 104 3.51 -16.67 -12.75
C GLU A 104 4.82 -17.41 -12.44
N LEU A 105 4.82 -18.34 -11.50
CA LEU A 105 6.02 -19.09 -11.12
C LEU A 105 6.52 -19.97 -12.26
N MET A 106 5.63 -20.61 -13.01
CA MET A 106 6.02 -21.35 -14.22
C MET A 106 6.69 -20.44 -15.26
N THR A 107 6.22 -19.19 -15.38
CA THR A 107 6.83 -18.17 -16.24
C THR A 107 8.19 -17.71 -15.68
N ALA A 108 8.28 -17.46 -14.37
CA ALA A 108 9.50 -17.02 -13.71
C ALA A 108 10.61 -18.09 -13.75
N LEU A 109 10.26 -19.38 -13.70
CA LEU A 109 11.19 -20.49 -13.89
C LEU A 109 11.79 -20.54 -15.31
N ALA A 110 11.16 -19.89 -16.28
CA ALA A 110 11.70 -19.67 -17.62
C ALA A 110 12.58 -18.42 -17.71
N GLY A 111 12.38 -17.46 -16.80
CA GLY A 111 13.01 -16.16 -16.83
C GLY A 111 14.48 -16.18 -16.43
N GLU A 112 15.23 -15.22 -16.97
CA GLU A 112 16.64 -15.03 -16.62
C GLU A 112 16.85 -14.05 -15.46
N ILE A 113 15.83 -13.23 -15.16
CA ILE A 113 15.93 -12.10 -14.22
C ILE A 113 15.16 -12.43 -12.94
N VAL A 114 15.86 -12.37 -11.80
CA VAL A 114 15.24 -12.40 -10.48
C VAL A 114 14.93 -10.95 -10.07
N PRO A 115 13.66 -10.60 -9.78
CA PRO A 115 13.30 -9.26 -9.33
C PRO A 115 14.09 -8.83 -8.09
N ALA A 116 14.58 -7.60 -8.10
CA ALA A 116 15.30 -7.01 -6.97
C ALA A 116 14.41 -6.01 -6.22
N TRP A 117 14.65 -5.86 -4.92
CA TRP A 117 13.97 -4.84 -4.12
C TRP A 117 14.24 -3.44 -4.67
N PRO A 118 13.21 -2.58 -4.79
CA PRO A 118 13.40 -1.22 -5.27
C PRO A 118 14.28 -0.41 -4.32
N VAL A 119 15.11 0.46 -4.88
CA VAL A 119 15.93 1.40 -4.12
C VAL A 119 15.16 2.72 -3.99
N ILE A 120 14.67 3.00 -2.78
CA ILE A 120 14.00 4.27 -2.50
C ILE A 120 15.07 5.38 -2.38
N PRO A 121 14.94 6.50 -3.13
CA PRO A 121 15.88 7.60 -3.06
C PRO A 121 16.05 8.14 -1.64
N LYS A 122 17.28 8.06 -1.12
CA LYS A 122 17.63 8.61 0.21
C LYS A 122 17.94 10.10 0.18
N THR A 123 17.89 10.74 -0.99
CA THR A 123 18.39 12.10 -1.21
C THR A 123 17.92 13.05 -0.10
N PRO A 124 18.83 13.69 0.64
CA PRO A 124 18.45 14.66 1.64
C PRO A 124 17.75 15.83 0.94
N LEU A 125 16.68 16.33 1.55
CA LEU A 125 16.00 17.50 0.98
C LEU A 125 16.96 18.69 0.98
N PRO A 126 16.93 19.53 -0.07
CA PRO A 126 17.71 20.77 -0.09
C PRO A 126 17.40 21.58 1.17
N ARG A 127 18.45 22.07 1.84
CA ARG A 127 18.28 22.97 2.99
C ARG A 127 17.78 24.32 2.47
N VAL A 128 16.49 24.58 2.68
CA VAL A 128 15.87 25.88 2.40
C VAL A 128 15.71 26.66 3.71
N PRO A 129 16.19 27.92 3.77
CA PRO A 129 16.01 28.79 4.94
C PRO A 129 14.54 28.93 5.31
N ASP A 130 14.24 29.04 6.61
CA ASP A 130 12.86 29.14 7.08
C ASP A 130 12.18 30.44 6.68
N TRP A 131 12.97 31.48 6.40
CA TRP A 131 12.50 32.68 5.76
C TRP A 131 13.58 33.33 4.90
N LYS A 132 13.15 34.10 3.90
CA LYS A 132 14.04 34.90 3.05
C LYS A 132 13.38 36.25 2.71
N PRO A 133 14.06 37.39 2.95
CA PRO A 133 13.54 38.68 2.54
C PRO A 133 13.61 38.84 1.01
N ILE A 134 12.57 39.46 0.43
CA ILE A 134 12.51 39.84 -0.99
C ILE A 134 11.87 41.23 -1.09
N LYS A 135 12.65 42.28 -1.34
CA LYS A 135 12.17 43.67 -1.46
C LYS A 135 11.06 43.99 -0.44
N ARG A 136 9.80 44.11 -0.87
CA ARG A 136 8.63 44.47 -0.05
C ARG A 136 7.88 43.27 0.56
N CYS A 137 8.50 42.10 0.57
CA CYS A 137 7.89 40.85 1.00
C CYS A 137 8.89 39.97 1.76
N ILE A 138 8.36 38.99 2.48
CA ILE A 138 9.10 37.87 3.04
C ILE A 138 8.56 36.58 2.42
N ILE A 139 9.45 35.66 2.07
CA ILE A 139 9.06 34.27 1.84
C ILE A 139 9.21 33.54 3.16
N LEU A 140 8.13 32.91 3.62
CA LEU A 140 8.09 32.02 4.77
C LEU A 140 7.99 30.58 4.30
N LYS A 141 8.81 29.71 4.87
CA LYS A 141 8.71 28.28 4.73
C LYS A 141 7.72 27.78 5.77
N VAL A 142 6.61 27.22 5.31
CA VAL A 142 5.57 26.67 6.19
C VAL A 142 5.58 25.16 6.04
N PRO A 143 5.87 24.38 7.10
CA PRO A 143 5.83 22.93 7.05
C PRO A 143 4.44 22.42 6.64
N THR A 144 4.41 21.44 5.76
CA THR A 144 3.19 20.71 5.44
C THR A 144 2.98 19.58 6.44
N ARG A 145 1.76 19.07 6.49
CA ARG A 145 1.32 18.01 7.39
C ARG A 145 1.08 16.73 6.63
N VAL A 146 1.36 15.62 7.28
CA VAL A 146 0.89 14.28 6.87
C VAL A 146 0.04 13.71 7.97
N LEU A 147 -1.09 13.13 7.61
CA LEU A 147 -2.06 12.56 8.54
C LEU A 147 -2.04 11.05 8.42
N PHE A 148 -1.73 10.37 9.52
CA PHE A 148 -1.81 8.91 9.65
C PHE A 148 -3.01 8.52 10.49
N CYS A 149 -3.85 7.61 9.98
CA CYS A 149 -4.98 6.99 10.67
C CYS A 149 -4.63 5.52 10.92
N GLU A 150 -4.07 5.21 12.08
CA GLU A 150 -3.55 3.89 12.40
C GLU A 150 -4.56 3.16 13.31
N ASN A 151 -5.42 2.33 12.72
CA ASN A 151 -6.35 1.51 13.51
C ASN A 151 -5.56 0.47 14.31
N THR A 152 -5.58 0.60 15.64
CA THR A 152 -4.96 -0.31 16.60
C THR A 152 -5.99 -1.06 17.46
N THR A 153 -7.18 -1.32 16.93
CA THR A 153 -8.28 -1.93 17.71
C THR A 153 -8.23 -3.45 17.73
N ASP A 154 -7.75 -4.11 16.67
CA ASP A 154 -7.85 -5.56 16.53
C ASP A 154 -6.52 -6.24 16.18
N SER A 155 -6.54 -7.57 16.24
CA SER A 155 -5.37 -8.42 16.07
C SER A 155 -4.80 -8.40 14.65
N VAL A 156 -5.55 -7.95 13.64
CA VAL A 156 -5.09 -7.88 12.25
C VAL A 156 -4.45 -6.53 11.97
N THR A 157 -5.09 -5.43 12.35
CA THR A 157 -4.57 -4.08 12.02
C THR A 157 -3.46 -3.62 12.98
N THR A 158 -3.51 -4.01 14.27
CA THR A 158 -2.57 -3.53 15.29
C THR A 158 -1.10 -3.84 14.97
N PRO A 159 -0.71 -5.07 14.56
CA PRO A 159 0.68 -5.36 14.23
C PRO A 159 1.21 -4.50 13.06
N PHE A 160 0.35 -4.21 12.08
CA PHE A 160 0.70 -3.37 10.93
C PHE A 160 0.81 -1.89 11.28
N ALA A 161 -0.14 -1.37 12.06
CA ALA A 161 -0.07 -0.02 12.61
C ALA A 161 1.26 0.16 13.36
N ASN A 162 1.63 -0.79 14.21
CA ASN A 162 2.90 -0.78 14.93
C ASN A 162 4.11 -0.80 13.99
N TYR A 163 4.08 -1.62 12.95
CA TYR A 163 5.12 -1.62 11.92
C TYR A 163 5.25 -0.24 11.25
N ARG A 164 4.15 0.37 10.83
CA ARG A 164 4.13 1.67 10.13
C ARG A 164 4.61 2.81 11.04
N MET A 165 4.17 2.83 12.30
CA MET A 165 4.66 3.77 13.31
C MET A 165 6.16 3.67 13.53
N ALA A 166 6.73 2.46 13.50
CA ALA A 166 8.16 2.25 13.69
C ALA A 166 9.01 2.53 12.43
N ASN A 167 8.47 2.28 11.23
CA ASN A 167 9.27 2.25 9.99
C ASN A 167 8.92 3.36 8.98
N VAL A 168 7.70 3.88 9.00
CA VAL A 168 7.21 4.87 8.01
C VAL A 168 7.18 6.26 8.62
N HIS A 169 6.54 6.43 9.78
CA HIS A 169 6.36 7.77 10.39
C HIS A 169 7.68 8.50 10.64
N PRO A 170 8.75 7.85 11.15
CA PRO A 170 10.03 8.51 11.38
C PRO A 170 10.68 9.02 10.09
N VAL A 171 10.41 8.37 8.95
CA VAL A 171 10.93 8.79 7.64
C VAL A 171 10.27 10.10 7.19
N PHE A 172 8.95 10.23 7.36
CA PHE A 172 8.26 11.50 7.10
C PHE A 172 8.76 12.62 8.04
N ALA A 173 8.91 12.33 9.33
CA ALA A 173 9.44 13.30 10.29
C ALA A 173 10.87 13.74 9.91
N ALA A 174 11.75 12.81 9.54
CA ALA A 174 13.11 13.10 9.10
C ALA A 174 13.18 13.91 7.79
N LYS A 175 12.14 13.83 6.95
CA LYS A 175 11.96 14.67 5.75
C LYS A 175 11.34 16.04 6.07
N GLY A 176 11.05 16.34 7.33
CA GLY A 176 10.59 17.66 7.79
C GLY A 176 9.08 17.88 7.66
N PHE A 177 8.30 16.83 7.44
CA PHE A 177 6.85 16.92 7.53
C PHE A 177 6.40 17.04 8.99
N SER A 178 5.33 17.80 9.25
CA SER A 178 4.60 17.73 10.51
C SER A 178 3.74 16.46 10.51
N VAL A 179 4.15 15.44 11.26
CA VAL A 179 3.45 14.16 11.34
C VAL A 179 2.33 14.24 12.37
N VAL A 180 1.10 14.00 11.92
CA VAL A 180 -0.09 13.89 12.77
C VAL A 180 -0.54 12.44 12.74
N VAL A 181 -0.66 11.81 13.91
CA VAL A 181 -1.10 10.42 14.03
C VAL A 181 -2.39 10.39 14.83
N LEU A 182 -3.42 9.76 14.27
CA LEU A 182 -4.63 9.35 14.95
C LEU A 182 -4.52 7.84 15.14
N GLN A 183 -4.60 7.37 16.37
CA GLN A 183 -4.45 5.97 16.74
C GLN A 183 -5.32 5.65 17.96
N GLY A 184 -5.59 4.36 18.20
CA GLY A 184 -6.46 3.97 19.31
C GLY A 184 -7.77 4.75 19.28
N VAL A 185 -8.26 5.20 20.44
CA VAL A 185 -9.53 5.94 20.54
C VAL A 185 -9.56 7.27 19.78
N ASP A 186 -8.40 7.80 19.38
CA ASP A 186 -8.32 9.05 18.62
C ASP A 186 -8.53 8.86 17.11
N ASP A 187 -8.44 7.62 16.59
CA ASP A 187 -8.69 7.30 15.18
C ASP A 187 -10.18 7.22 14.87
N VAL A 188 -10.86 8.36 15.01
CA VAL A 188 -12.31 8.53 14.79
C VAL A 188 -12.59 9.75 13.92
N LYS A 189 -13.74 9.75 13.24
CA LYS A 189 -14.16 10.79 12.29
C LYS A 189 -14.08 12.21 12.86
N ALA A 190 -14.45 12.37 14.13
CA ALA A 190 -14.45 13.66 14.82
C ALA A 190 -13.04 14.28 14.88
N ASN A 191 -12.01 13.44 15.09
CA ASN A 191 -10.62 13.87 15.13
C ASN A 191 -10.00 13.92 13.72
N PHE A 192 -10.40 13.02 12.83
CA PHE A 192 -9.96 13.02 11.43
C PHE A 192 -10.32 14.30 10.69
N THR A 193 -11.59 14.70 10.76
CA THR A 193 -12.15 15.81 9.96
C THR A 193 -11.35 17.11 10.05
N PRO A 194 -11.03 17.66 11.24
CA PRO A 194 -10.25 18.90 11.33
C PRO A 194 -8.81 18.74 10.82
N GLN A 195 -8.21 17.56 10.96
CA GLN A 195 -6.84 17.30 10.47
C GLN A 195 -6.81 17.17 8.95
N ALA A 196 -7.79 16.48 8.37
CA ALA A 196 -7.93 16.31 6.94
C ALA A 196 -8.23 17.65 6.25
N LYS A 197 -9.17 18.45 6.78
CA LYS A 197 -9.53 19.76 6.23
C LYS A 197 -8.43 20.82 6.30
N ASN A 198 -7.37 20.59 7.08
CA ASN A 198 -6.26 21.51 7.14
C ASN A 198 -5.57 21.63 5.76
N THR A 199 -5.45 22.86 5.25
CA THR A 199 -4.84 23.13 3.94
C THR A 199 -3.34 22.82 3.86
N LEU A 200 -2.69 22.61 5.01
CA LEU A 200 -1.31 22.13 5.08
C LEU A 200 -1.21 20.61 5.02
N THR A 201 -2.30 19.86 5.24
CA THR A 201 -2.30 18.40 5.10
C THR A 201 -2.24 18.05 3.62
N VAL A 202 -1.12 17.49 3.17
CA VAL A 202 -0.87 17.16 1.75
C VAL A 202 -0.90 15.66 1.47
N TYR A 203 -0.80 14.85 2.53
CA TYR A 203 -0.81 13.40 2.47
C TYR A 203 -1.69 12.83 3.57
N ILE A 204 -2.50 11.83 3.23
CA ILE A 204 -3.28 11.04 4.18
C ILE A 204 -2.92 9.58 3.97
N SER A 205 -2.59 8.88 5.03
CA SER A 205 -2.40 7.44 4.97
C SER A 205 -2.89 6.75 6.23
N GLY A 206 -2.97 5.43 6.23
CA GLY A 206 -3.47 4.70 7.37
C GLY A 206 -3.69 3.22 7.08
N ILE A 207 -3.96 2.50 8.16
CA ILE A 207 -4.47 1.12 8.12
C ILE A 207 -5.81 1.08 8.85
N GLY A 208 -6.75 0.36 8.27
CA GLY A 208 -8.04 0.09 8.87
C GLY A 208 -8.86 -0.89 8.05
N HIS A 209 -10.00 -1.31 8.59
CA HIS A 209 -10.93 -2.13 7.81
C HIS A 209 -11.57 -1.29 6.72
N GLY A 210 -11.96 -1.95 5.65
CA GLY A 210 -12.61 -1.28 4.54
C GLY A 210 -13.62 -2.18 3.85
N SER A 211 -14.47 -1.52 3.07
CA SER A 211 -15.29 -2.12 2.05
C SER A 211 -15.10 -1.31 0.77
N TYR A 212 -15.80 -1.67 -0.30
CA TYR A 212 -15.77 -0.87 -1.53
C TYR A 212 -16.00 0.62 -1.28
N THR A 213 -16.91 0.98 -0.36
CA THR A 213 -17.34 2.36 -0.14
C THR A 213 -16.82 2.99 1.16
N VAL A 214 -16.16 2.26 2.05
CA VAL A 214 -15.86 2.75 3.41
C VAL A 214 -14.41 2.47 3.79
N TYR A 215 -13.77 3.46 4.41
CA TYR A 215 -12.55 3.31 5.21
C TYR A 215 -12.89 3.57 6.68
N THR A 216 -12.45 2.68 7.57
CA THR A 216 -12.75 2.76 9.00
C THR A 216 -11.49 2.93 9.85
N GLY A 217 -11.68 3.52 11.03
CA GLY A 217 -10.66 3.65 12.07
C GLY A 217 -11.04 2.83 13.30
N HIS A 218 -10.81 3.39 14.49
CA HIS A 218 -11.03 2.73 15.77
C HIS A 218 -12.44 2.13 15.90
N ALA A 219 -12.51 0.85 16.27
CA ALA A 219 -13.75 0.14 16.53
C ALA A 219 -14.79 0.27 15.39
N GLY A 220 -14.32 0.33 14.14
CA GLY A 220 -15.19 0.42 12.96
C GLY A 220 -15.77 1.82 12.71
N ASN A 221 -15.24 2.86 13.37
CA ASN A 221 -15.68 4.23 13.11
C ASN A 221 -15.43 4.61 11.64
N ARG A 222 -16.47 5.05 10.93
CA ARG A 222 -16.40 5.36 9.49
C ARG A 222 -15.66 6.69 9.28
N ILE A 223 -14.40 6.62 8.87
CA ILE A 223 -13.55 7.80 8.66
C ILE A 223 -13.84 8.45 7.31
N LEU A 224 -13.95 7.65 6.25
CA LEU A 224 -14.36 8.10 4.93
C LEU A 224 -15.38 7.12 4.36
N GLU A 225 -16.44 7.66 3.77
CA GLU A 225 -17.48 6.90 3.11
C GLU A 225 -17.82 7.55 1.78
N ALA A 226 -17.79 6.79 0.69
CA ALA A 226 -18.08 7.27 -0.65
C ALA A 226 -19.40 8.04 -0.67
N CYS A 227 -19.43 9.18 -1.36
CA CYS A 227 -20.57 10.11 -1.37
C CYS A 227 -20.93 10.78 -0.02
N ALA A 228 -20.29 10.46 1.11
CA ALA A 228 -20.66 10.92 2.45
C ALA A 228 -19.48 11.50 3.27
N TYR A 229 -18.71 12.42 2.66
CA TYR A 229 -17.73 13.26 3.35
C TYR A 229 -17.62 14.62 2.66
N ASP A 230 -17.05 15.62 3.35
CA ASP A 230 -16.80 16.93 2.77
C ASP A 230 -15.57 16.86 1.85
N SER A 231 -15.70 17.29 0.60
CA SER A 231 -14.59 17.34 -0.37
C SER A 231 -13.31 17.99 0.17
N ALA A 232 -13.41 18.97 1.10
CA ALA A 232 -12.27 19.61 1.74
C ALA A 232 -11.37 18.63 2.53
N GLU A 233 -11.90 17.48 2.95
CA GLU A 233 -11.15 16.43 3.64
C GLU A 233 -10.13 15.74 2.72
N VAL A 234 -10.41 15.65 1.42
CA VAL A 234 -9.56 14.94 0.44
C VAL A 234 -8.91 15.87 -0.59
N LYS A 235 -9.45 17.08 -0.76
CA LYS A 235 -9.05 18.01 -1.81
C LYS A 235 -7.56 18.37 -1.76
N ASN A 236 -6.92 18.25 -2.93
CA ASN A 236 -5.50 18.51 -3.19
C ASN A 236 -4.50 17.62 -2.43
N LYS A 237 -4.91 16.41 -2.03
CA LYS A 237 -4.07 15.47 -1.26
C LYS A 237 -3.74 14.21 -2.05
N ALA A 238 -2.60 13.60 -1.75
CA ALA A 238 -2.36 12.20 -2.07
C ALA A 238 -2.83 11.32 -0.91
N ILE A 239 -3.45 10.19 -1.23
CA ILE A 239 -4.05 9.29 -0.24
C ILE A 239 -3.54 7.87 -0.47
N HIS A 240 -3.15 7.17 0.59
CA HIS A 240 -2.80 5.75 0.56
C HIS A 240 -3.38 5.02 1.76
N PHE A 241 -4.33 4.11 1.54
CA PHE A 241 -4.87 3.29 2.63
C PHE A 241 -4.53 1.82 2.43
N LEU A 242 -3.92 1.24 3.47
CA LEU A 242 -3.89 -0.20 3.66
C LEU A 242 -5.25 -0.63 4.20
N SER A 243 -6.22 -0.75 3.30
CA SER A 243 -7.60 -1.08 3.64
C SER A 243 -8.27 -1.81 2.50
N CYS A 244 -8.89 -2.95 2.81
CA CYS A 244 -9.52 -3.83 1.83
C CYS A 244 -10.52 -3.07 0.96
N GLN A 245 -10.55 -3.42 -0.34
CA GLN A 245 -11.60 -3.05 -1.29
C GLN A 245 -11.77 -1.55 -1.60
N THR A 246 -11.17 -0.66 -0.81
CA THR A 246 -11.38 0.79 -0.90
C THR A 246 -11.01 1.38 -2.27
N ALA A 247 -10.05 0.81 -3.00
CA ALA A 247 -9.68 1.31 -4.33
C ALA A 247 -10.75 1.04 -5.40
N LYS A 248 -11.72 0.15 -5.16
CA LYS A 248 -12.77 -0.12 -6.15
C LYS A 248 -13.73 1.05 -6.32
N THR A 249 -14.21 1.64 -5.21
CA THR A 249 -15.23 2.70 -5.24
C THR A 249 -14.81 3.95 -4.46
N LEU A 250 -14.39 3.81 -3.20
CA LEU A 250 -14.00 4.96 -2.38
C LEU A 250 -12.83 5.74 -3.00
N GLY A 251 -11.79 5.04 -3.47
CA GLY A 251 -10.62 5.66 -4.11
C GLY A 251 -10.99 6.57 -5.27
N PRO A 252 -11.66 6.06 -6.33
CA PRO A 252 -12.18 6.88 -7.42
C PRO A 252 -13.09 8.04 -6.96
N ASP A 253 -13.95 7.83 -5.96
CA ASP A 253 -14.79 8.89 -5.39
C ASP A 253 -13.95 10.01 -4.75
N THR A 254 -12.87 9.69 -4.03
CA THR A 254 -11.96 10.71 -3.48
C THR A 254 -11.29 11.54 -4.57
N VAL A 255 -10.86 10.91 -5.66
CA VAL A 255 -10.26 11.58 -6.81
C VAL A 255 -11.29 12.49 -7.48
N ALA A 256 -12.52 12.01 -7.70
CA ALA A 256 -13.61 12.81 -8.26
C ALA A 256 -13.94 14.05 -7.40
N LYS A 257 -13.72 13.98 -6.08
CA LYS A 257 -13.90 15.11 -5.14
C LYS A 257 -12.64 15.93 -4.89
N GLY A 258 -11.59 15.72 -5.69
CA GLY A 258 -10.42 16.58 -5.75
C GLY A 258 -9.18 16.04 -5.03
N ALA A 259 -9.16 14.80 -4.55
CA ALA A 259 -7.89 14.15 -4.25
C ALA A 259 -7.03 14.10 -5.52
N ARG A 260 -5.72 14.34 -5.38
CA ARG A 260 -4.80 14.32 -6.51
C ARG A 260 -4.49 12.90 -6.96
N ALA A 261 -4.32 12.00 -5.99
CA ALA A 261 -4.09 10.58 -6.23
C ALA A 261 -4.59 9.75 -5.05
N TYR A 262 -4.97 8.51 -5.35
CA TYR A 262 -5.36 7.50 -4.36
C TYR A 262 -4.69 6.17 -4.69
N ALA A 263 -4.02 5.56 -3.71
CA ALA A 263 -3.52 4.19 -3.79
C ALA A 263 -4.17 3.30 -2.73
N GLY A 264 -4.48 2.06 -3.09
CA GLY A 264 -5.06 1.06 -2.20
C GLY A 264 -5.44 -0.22 -2.93
N TYR A 265 -6.24 -1.07 -2.31
CA TYR A 265 -6.57 -2.40 -2.83
C TYR A 265 -8.01 -2.47 -3.34
N THR A 266 -8.24 -3.13 -4.47
CA THR A 266 -9.59 -3.32 -5.04
C THR A 266 -10.32 -4.51 -4.44
N GLU A 267 -9.61 -5.43 -3.80
CA GLU A 267 -10.17 -6.61 -3.14
C GLU A 267 -9.60 -6.72 -1.71
N ASN A 268 -10.01 -7.76 -0.98
CA ASN A 268 -9.40 -8.07 0.31
C ASN A 268 -7.93 -8.46 0.10
N PHE A 269 -7.02 -7.78 0.80
CA PHE A 269 -5.65 -8.26 0.90
C PHE A 269 -5.55 -9.37 1.96
N ILE A 270 -4.59 -10.27 1.82
CA ILE A 270 -4.43 -11.42 2.71
C ILE A 270 -3.03 -11.45 3.29
N LEU A 271 -2.97 -11.44 4.61
CA LEU A 271 -1.71 -11.44 5.35
C LEU A 271 -1.37 -12.86 5.75
N GLN A 272 -0.16 -13.32 5.48
CA GLN A 272 0.36 -14.50 6.16
C GLN A 272 1.10 -14.08 7.42
N TRP A 273 0.68 -14.60 8.57
CA TRP A 273 1.40 -14.37 9.82
C TRP A 273 2.73 -15.11 9.81
N ASP A 274 3.71 -14.50 10.47
CA ASP A 274 5.03 -15.11 10.63
C ASP A 274 4.91 -16.48 11.29
N ASN A 275 5.56 -17.47 10.68
CA ASN A 275 5.83 -18.74 11.32
C ASN A 275 7.32 -18.78 11.64
N SER A 276 7.65 -18.71 12.93
CA SER A 276 9.02 -18.71 13.44
C SER A 276 9.81 -19.99 13.09
N ALA A 277 9.14 -21.05 12.66
CA ALA A 277 9.78 -22.25 12.11
C ALA A 277 10.32 -22.04 10.69
N THR A 278 10.02 -20.91 10.04
CA THR A 278 10.54 -20.56 8.73
C THR A 278 11.56 -19.41 8.82
N PRO A 279 12.53 -19.33 7.89
CA PRO A 279 13.65 -18.38 8.00
C PRO A 279 13.29 -16.94 7.60
N ILE A 280 12.07 -16.68 7.14
CA ILE A 280 11.65 -15.38 6.61
C ILE A 280 10.36 -15.01 7.32
N ASP A 281 10.31 -13.78 7.83
CA ASP A 281 9.11 -13.21 8.43
C ASP A 281 8.13 -12.81 7.31
N GLU A 282 7.16 -13.69 7.04
CA GLU A 282 6.17 -13.50 5.97
C GLU A 282 5.31 -12.23 6.16
N PHE A 283 4.97 -11.91 7.41
CA PHE A 283 4.24 -10.69 7.75
C PHE A 283 5.03 -9.44 7.34
N LYS A 284 6.32 -9.40 7.70
CA LYS A 284 7.20 -8.27 7.36
C LYS A 284 7.43 -8.13 5.86
N LEU A 285 7.34 -9.21 5.07
CA LEU A 285 7.42 -9.10 3.61
C LEU A 285 6.29 -8.21 3.08
N PHE A 286 5.04 -8.52 3.41
CA PHE A 286 3.90 -7.72 3.00
C PHE A 286 4.02 -6.28 3.54
N ALA A 287 4.33 -6.13 4.83
CA ALA A 287 4.43 -4.80 5.46
C ALA A 287 5.47 -3.90 4.80
N LYS A 288 6.60 -4.48 4.40
CA LYS A 288 7.63 -3.76 3.64
C LYS A 288 7.18 -3.43 2.23
N CYS A 289 6.47 -4.34 1.56
CA CYS A 289 5.94 -4.08 0.22
C CYS A 289 4.96 -2.91 0.24
N ASP A 290 3.89 -2.98 1.04
CA ASP A 290 2.88 -1.93 1.15
C ASP A 290 3.49 -0.57 1.53
N SER A 291 4.33 -0.55 2.57
CA SER A 291 5.00 0.66 3.05
C SER A 291 5.95 1.30 2.04
N THR A 292 6.35 0.57 0.98
CA THR A 292 7.19 1.12 -0.10
C THR A 292 6.49 2.29 -0.79
N PHE A 293 5.16 2.30 -0.86
CA PHE A 293 4.43 3.42 -1.44
C PHE A 293 4.65 4.69 -0.61
N ASP A 294 4.37 4.61 0.69
CA ASP A 294 4.51 5.73 1.64
C ASP A 294 5.94 6.26 1.70
N LEU A 295 6.91 5.35 1.76
CA LEU A 295 8.33 5.70 1.81
C LEU A 295 8.81 6.39 0.52
N SER A 296 8.28 5.97 -0.63
CA SER A 296 8.58 6.60 -1.93
C SER A 296 7.93 7.99 -2.03
N MET A 297 6.69 8.14 -1.57
CA MET A 297 6.02 9.45 -1.49
C MET A 297 6.77 10.40 -0.56
N ALA A 298 7.22 9.93 0.61
CA ALA A 298 8.06 10.70 1.54
C ALA A 298 9.39 11.15 0.91
N ALA A 299 9.94 10.36 -0.01
CA ALA A 299 11.14 10.69 -0.77
C ALA A 299 10.91 11.74 -1.86
N GLY A 300 9.68 12.20 -2.07
CA GLY A 300 9.31 13.18 -3.09
C GLY A 300 9.14 12.59 -4.49
N CYS A 301 9.04 11.25 -4.60
CA CYS A 301 8.68 10.60 -5.85
C CYS A 301 7.26 10.98 -6.29
N THR A 302 6.97 10.79 -7.57
CA THR A 302 5.59 10.86 -8.06
C THR A 302 4.80 9.62 -7.61
N ALA A 303 3.48 9.75 -7.53
CA ALA A 303 2.59 8.64 -7.18
C ALA A 303 2.77 7.42 -8.09
N GLN A 304 3.02 7.63 -9.39
CA GLN A 304 3.30 6.54 -10.32
C GLN A 304 4.63 5.84 -10.01
N VAL A 305 5.69 6.59 -9.66
CA VAL A 305 6.97 5.99 -9.27
C VAL A 305 6.83 5.24 -7.95
N ALA A 306 6.07 5.78 -6.99
CA ALA A 306 5.77 5.10 -5.73
C ALA A 306 5.00 3.78 -5.98
N PHE A 307 3.94 3.80 -6.79
CA PHE A 307 3.18 2.60 -7.16
C PHE A 307 4.06 1.55 -7.85
N ASN A 308 4.85 1.94 -8.85
CA ASN A 308 5.75 1.03 -9.55
C ASN A 308 6.80 0.44 -8.60
N SER A 309 7.29 1.23 -7.64
CA SER A 309 8.22 0.77 -6.62
C SER A 309 7.56 -0.26 -5.70
N THR A 310 6.32 -0.03 -5.28
CA THR A 310 5.55 -1.01 -4.51
C THR A 310 5.34 -2.33 -5.27
N VAL A 311 4.96 -2.26 -6.56
CA VAL A 311 4.85 -3.47 -7.40
C VAL A 311 6.19 -4.21 -7.52
N ALA A 312 7.30 -3.48 -7.70
CA ALA A 312 8.64 -4.08 -7.72
C ALA A 312 9.02 -4.72 -6.37
N ALA A 313 8.61 -4.11 -5.25
CA ALA A 313 8.80 -4.67 -3.92
C ALA A 313 8.05 -6.00 -3.74
N PHE A 314 6.78 -6.07 -4.18
CA PHE A 314 6.02 -7.32 -4.21
C PHE A 314 6.71 -8.38 -5.07
N ASN A 315 7.13 -8.05 -6.28
CA ASN A 315 7.82 -9.00 -7.16
C ASN A 315 9.11 -9.55 -6.54
N ALA A 316 9.88 -8.70 -5.86
CA ALA A 316 11.08 -9.12 -5.15
C ALA A 316 10.75 -10.02 -3.94
N ALA A 317 9.68 -9.72 -3.21
CA ALA A 317 9.21 -10.53 -2.09
C ALA A 317 8.73 -11.91 -2.58
N ILE A 318 7.89 -11.98 -3.60
CA ILE A 318 7.40 -13.22 -4.23
C ILE A 318 8.57 -14.10 -4.67
N ALA A 319 9.56 -13.51 -5.35
CA ALA A 319 10.74 -14.23 -5.81
C ALA A 319 11.66 -14.71 -4.66
N SER A 320 11.57 -14.11 -3.47
CA SER A 320 12.33 -14.53 -2.29
C SER A 320 11.73 -15.72 -1.55
N VAL A 321 10.45 -16.02 -1.76
CA VAL A 321 9.73 -17.15 -1.18
C VAL A 321 8.99 -17.97 -2.25
N PRO A 322 9.66 -18.40 -3.33
CA PRO A 322 8.99 -18.98 -4.49
C PRO A 322 8.27 -20.28 -4.12
N GLY A 323 7.07 -20.45 -4.66
CA GLY A 323 6.23 -21.63 -4.45
C GLY A 323 5.51 -21.71 -3.10
N THR A 324 5.73 -20.78 -2.16
CA THR A 324 5.03 -20.78 -0.86
C THR A 324 3.63 -20.18 -0.94
N VAL A 325 2.80 -20.39 0.10
CA VAL A 325 1.52 -19.70 0.29
C VAL A 325 1.70 -18.18 0.41
N ALA A 326 2.78 -17.73 1.06
CA ALA A 326 3.10 -16.31 1.16
C ALA A 326 3.26 -15.68 -0.22
N ALA A 327 3.96 -16.37 -1.14
CA ALA A 327 4.10 -15.89 -2.50
C ALA A 327 2.76 -15.84 -3.26
N SER A 328 1.85 -16.79 -3.01
CA SER A 328 0.50 -16.77 -3.59
C SER A 328 -0.29 -15.55 -3.17
N TYR A 329 -0.31 -15.23 -1.88
CA TYR A 329 -1.06 -14.06 -1.38
C TYR A 329 -0.36 -12.75 -1.68
N LEU A 330 0.98 -12.67 -1.65
CA LEU A 330 1.70 -11.49 -2.14
C LEU A 330 1.42 -11.20 -3.63
N THR A 331 1.26 -12.25 -4.45
CA THR A 331 0.85 -12.13 -5.86
C THR A 331 -0.56 -11.54 -5.95
N TRP A 332 -1.50 -12.12 -5.20
CA TRP A 332 -2.87 -11.62 -5.11
C TRP A 332 -2.94 -10.15 -4.69
N ASP A 333 -2.24 -9.79 -3.62
CA ASP A 333 -2.26 -8.43 -3.07
C ASP A 333 -1.67 -7.42 -4.06
N ARG A 334 -0.55 -7.76 -4.71
CA ARG A 334 0.06 -6.94 -5.76
C ARG A 334 -0.91 -6.67 -6.90
N ASP A 335 -1.61 -7.69 -7.38
CA ASP A 335 -2.47 -7.58 -8.55
C ASP A 335 -3.74 -6.78 -8.26
N HIS A 336 -4.16 -6.72 -6.99
CA HIS A 336 -5.28 -5.91 -6.51
C HIS A 336 -4.88 -4.51 -6.02
N LEU A 337 -3.59 -4.20 -5.89
CA LEU A 337 -3.13 -2.83 -5.66
C LEU A 337 -3.42 -1.97 -6.90
N LYS A 338 -4.03 -0.80 -6.71
CA LYS A 338 -4.32 0.17 -7.77
C LYS A 338 -3.92 1.58 -7.38
N LEU A 339 -3.58 2.37 -8.39
CA LEU A 339 -3.40 3.81 -8.33
C LEU A 339 -4.50 4.49 -9.17
N HIS A 340 -5.19 5.46 -8.58
CA HIS A 340 -6.16 6.32 -9.22
C HIS A 340 -5.71 7.79 -9.17
N GLY A 341 -6.18 8.60 -10.12
CA GLY A 341 -5.88 10.03 -10.21
C GLY A 341 -4.61 10.35 -11.00
N ASP A 342 -3.97 11.47 -10.66
CA ASP A 342 -2.78 11.97 -11.35
C ASP A 342 -1.52 11.26 -10.86
N GLY A 343 -0.96 10.39 -11.71
CA GLY A 343 0.30 9.69 -11.44
C GLY A 343 1.52 10.61 -11.26
N ASN A 344 1.45 11.87 -11.69
CA ASN A 344 2.50 12.88 -11.47
C ASN A 344 2.41 13.57 -10.10
N THR A 345 1.44 13.17 -9.28
CA THR A 345 1.26 13.73 -7.93
C THR A 345 2.50 13.53 -7.08
N THR A 346 3.04 14.61 -6.54
CA THR A 346 4.11 14.63 -5.54
C THR A 346 3.65 15.32 -4.27
N ILE A 347 4.33 15.03 -3.17
CA ILE A 347 4.20 15.75 -1.90
C ILE A 347 5.53 16.42 -1.53
N ALA A 348 5.46 17.52 -0.79
CA ALA A 348 6.62 18.26 -0.31
C ALA A 348 6.44 18.58 1.17
N SER A 349 7.52 18.59 1.94
CA SER A 349 7.49 18.82 3.39
C SER A 349 7.28 20.27 3.80
N TYR A 350 7.23 21.20 2.84
CA TYR A 350 6.92 22.59 3.09
C TYR A 350 6.29 23.25 1.86
N ARG A 351 5.63 24.38 2.09
CA ARG A 351 5.24 25.34 1.06
C ARG A 351 5.90 26.69 1.33
N LEU A 352 6.22 27.41 0.26
CA LEU A 352 6.73 28.78 0.36
C LEU A 352 5.56 29.75 0.26
N VAL A 353 5.33 30.51 1.33
CA VAL A 353 4.28 31.53 1.40
C VAL A 353 4.93 32.89 1.30
N LYS A 354 4.54 33.67 0.29
CA LYS A 354 5.00 35.05 0.13
C LYS A 354 4.03 35.98 0.87
N VAL A 355 4.53 36.64 1.91
CA VAL A 355 3.79 37.67 2.64
C VAL A 355 4.37 39.02 2.23
N CYS A 356 3.57 39.86 1.60
CA CYS A 356 3.97 41.22 1.24
C CYS A 356 3.37 42.20 2.23
N PHE A 357 4.21 43.06 2.78
CA PHE A 357 3.73 44.12 3.65
C PHE A 357 3.32 45.30 2.78
N PRO A 358 2.12 45.89 3.00
CA PRO A 358 1.80 47.16 2.38
C PRO A 358 2.78 48.19 2.94
N MET A 359 3.84 48.46 2.20
CA MET A 359 4.56 49.71 2.37
C MET A 359 3.66 50.79 1.76
N THR A 360 2.68 51.29 2.51
CA THR A 360 2.53 52.74 2.52
C THR A 360 3.90 53.22 2.95
N ALA A 361 4.69 53.69 1.98
CA ALA A 361 6.01 54.22 2.29
C ALA A 361 5.78 55.19 3.45
N LEU A 362 6.48 55.01 4.56
CA LEU A 362 6.47 56.02 5.62
C LEU A 362 6.78 57.39 5.00
N GLU A 363 7.53 57.43 3.90
CA GLU A 363 7.75 58.57 3.02
C GLU A 363 6.50 59.06 2.25
N ARG A 364 5.55 58.21 1.82
CA ARG A 364 4.26 58.63 1.25
C ARG A 364 3.29 59.12 2.32
N GLN A 365 3.29 58.49 3.49
CA GLN A 365 2.48 58.95 4.63
C GLN A 365 3.04 60.29 5.16
N ALA A 366 4.37 60.43 5.25
CA ALA A 366 5.06 61.67 5.56
C ALA A 366 4.92 62.71 4.44
N ALA A 367 4.91 62.33 3.15
CA ALA A 367 4.67 63.24 2.04
C ALA A 367 3.20 63.67 1.95
N LEU A 368 2.22 62.83 2.30
CA LEU A 368 0.81 63.22 2.39
C LEU A 368 0.55 64.11 3.62
N LEU A 369 1.19 63.79 4.77
CA LEU A 369 1.20 64.66 5.96
C LEU A 369 1.90 66.00 5.69
N ALA A 370 2.99 66.02 4.91
CA ALA A 370 3.70 67.24 4.52
C ALA A 370 3.01 68.00 3.37
N ALA A 371 2.24 67.31 2.52
CA ALA A 371 1.46 67.92 1.44
C ALA A 371 0.09 68.45 1.90
N GLY A 372 -0.26 68.31 3.18
CA GLY A 372 -1.44 68.97 3.78
C GLY A 372 -2.80 68.42 3.33
N GLU A 373 -2.87 67.28 2.66
CA GLU A 373 -4.15 66.67 2.24
C GLU A 373 -4.58 65.58 3.22
N LEU A 374 -5.02 66.04 4.40
CA LEU A 374 -6.19 65.48 5.06
C LEU A 374 -7.23 66.60 5.09
N VAL A 375 -7.90 66.80 3.95
CA VAL A 375 -9.24 67.37 3.98
C VAL A 375 -10.16 66.22 4.36
N THR A 376 -10.42 66.08 5.65
CA THR A 376 -11.69 65.52 6.13
C THR A 376 -12.61 66.70 6.36
N ASP A 377 -13.86 66.60 5.90
CA ASP A 377 -14.94 67.32 6.55
C ASP A 377 -14.98 67.00 8.06
#